data_AF-A0A222ENK3-F1
#
_entry.id   AF-A0A222ENK3-F1
#
_cell.length_a   1.000
_cell.length_b   1.000
_cell.length_c   1.000
_cell.angle_alpha   90.00
_cell.angle_beta   90.00
_cell.angle_gamma   90.00
#
_symmetry.space_group_name_H-M   'P 1'
#
loop_
_entity.id
_entity.type
_entity.pdbx_description
1 polymer ?
#
loop_
_entity_poly.entity_id
_entity_poly.type
_entity_poly.pdbx_seq_one_letter_code
_entity_poly.pdbx_strand_id
1 'polypeptide(L)'
;MKKLLSLLATISIITTSSSVIACGGIPEVEEKNNEKIDLSSINNNLGEIKGSTNLPTLQLLVLSINEINENLELSEDDVRIDGSQTITSTKLVALENSLNFKGEVIITYNYEKVEKRDLSTLNGNLDILYGKDSKPSETEIINKFLLINNKEGIKSTDIRLKQNSLNEDLTEATIEANENSDLFVGSIDLTFKYSVATEVDLKLVNDLINGEGDYASMSPAVFKKGITANPDEINNKESMFNNIKTFTEKLLNLAKLLGINISFDQLNEMVDINYYSDDNGTILHEGNQKIKLIRITVKKGYELNIDGYYVKGVINAKVYEKIDITKIITDTDLGTLKVTSTSHQLYALRAVNEYLTNKYKDIMDENNITSDCWETINNKSFKYDDDSKLSATVTLPKEDTFNNIFYNSITLKFKIEKK
;
A
#
# COMPACT_ATOMS: atom_id res chain seq x y z
N MET A 1 -2.61 -16.29 22.62
CA MET A 1 -1.43 -15.42 22.40
C MET A 1 -0.11 -16.18 22.27
N LYS A 2 0.33 -17.02 23.23
CA LYS A 2 1.60 -17.78 23.11
C LYS A 2 1.69 -18.74 21.90
N LYS A 3 0.57 -19.27 21.39
CA LYS A 3 0.54 -20.13 20.18
C LYS A 3 0.57 -19.37 18.86
N LEU A 4 0.24 -18.07 18.87
CA LEU A 4 0.35 -17.20 17.69
C LEU A 4 1.75 -16.59 17.63
N LEU A 5 2.30 -16.19 18.80
CA LEU A 5 3.72 -15.87 18.92
C LEU A 5 4.62 -17.08 18.65
N SER A 6 4.23 -18.31 19.01
CA SER A 6 5.04 -19.49 18.64
C SER A 6 4.95 -19.86 17.17
N LEU A 7 3.96 -19.34 16.42
CA LEU A 7 3.85 -19.54 14.97
C LEU A 7 4.68 -18.48 14.23
N LEU A 8 4.73 -17.25 14.76
CA LEU A 8 5.62 -16.17 14.27
C LEU A 8 7.09 -16.36 14.71
N ALA A 9 7.35 -16.95 15.88
CA ALA A 9 8.69 -17.18 16.42
C ALA A 9 9.37 -18.46 15.88
N THR A 10 8.63 -19.38 15.25
CA THR A 10 9.23 -20.54 14.57
C THR A 10 9.78 -20.24 13.17
N ILE A 11 9.57 -19.03 12.65
CA ILE A 11 10.04 -18.63 11.31
C ILE A 11 11.44 -17.96 11.37
N SER A 12 12.03 -17.82 12.57
CA SER A 12 13.36 -17.23 12.77
C SER A 12 14.49 -18.27 12.72
N ILE A 13 14.56 -19.13 11.70
CA ILE A 13 15.76 -19.96 11.44
C ILE A 13 16.25 -19.78 9.99
N ILE A 14 17.14 -18.79 9.86
CA ILE A 14 18.34 -18.75 9.00
C ILE A 14 18.29 -19.55 7.69
N THR A 15 18.19 -18.83 6.57
CA THR A 15 19.09 -19.08 5.42
C THR A 15 19.65 -17.74 4.95
N THR A 16 20.91 -17.48 5.25
CA THR A 16 21.70 -16.45 4.56
C THR A 16 22.05 -16.99 3.18
N SER A 17 21.16 -16.81 2.21
CA SER A 17 21.56 -16.90 0.81
C SER A 17 22.48 -15.73 0.52
N SER A 18 23.78 -16.03 0.46
CA SER A 18 24.77 -15.16 -0.15
C SER A 18 24.42 -15.02 -1.62
N SER A 19 23.72 -13.95 -1.97
CA SER A 19 23.65 -13.48 -3.35
C SER A 19 25.05 -13.01 -3.73
N VAL A 20 25.74 -13.82 -4.50
CA VAL A 20 26.91 -13.38 -5.25
C VAL A 20 26.38 -12.39 -6.29
N ILE A 21 26.64 -11.10 -6.08
CA ILE A 21 26.45 -10.09 -7.11
C ILE A 21 27.50 -10.40 -8.18
N ALA A 22 27.09 -11.14 -9.21
CA ALA A 22 27.84 -11.22 -10.44
C ALA A 22 27.87 -9.80 -11.03
N CYS A 23 29.06 -9.24 -11.21
CA CYS A 23 29.29 -8.05 -12.02
C CYS A 23 28.82 -8.33 -13.45
N GLY A 24 27.51 -8.20 -13.69
CA GLY A 24 26.94 -8.05 -15.02
C GLY A 24 27.46 -6.74 -15.58
N GLY A 25 27.94 -6.79 -16.83
CA GLY A 25 28.65 -5.71 -17.49
C GLY A 25 28.01 -4.36 -17.27
N ILE A 26 28.87 -3.37 -16.97
CA ILE A 26 28.57 -1.95 -16.96
C ILE A 26 27.70 -1.68 -18.19
N PRO A 27 26.40 -1.34 -18.04
CA PRO A 27 25.65 -0.79 -19.15
C PRO A 27 26.44 0.42 -19.61
N GLU A 28 26.76 0.51 -20.90
CA GLU A 28 27.27 1.75 -21.46
C GLU A 28 26.34 2.87 -20.97
N VAL A 29 26.89 3.72 -20.09
CA VAL A 29 26.20 4.90 -19.60
C VAL A 29 26.00 5.71 -20.86
N GLU A 30 24.77 5.67 -21.40
CA GLU A 30 24.35 6.62 -22.41
C GLU A 30 24.77 7.99 -21.88
N GLU A 31 25.67 8.67 -22.59
CA GLU A 31 25.99 10.07 -22.36
C GLU A 31 24.68 10.84 -22.49
N LYS A 32 23.91 10.92 -21.38
CA LYS A 32 22.87 11.92 -21.23
C LYS A 32 23.59 13.22 -21.48
N ASN A 33 23.24 13.89 -22.57
CA ASN A 33 23.61 15.28 -22.79
C ASN A 33 23.28 16.02 -21.49
N ASN A 34 24.32 16.38 -20.72
CA ASN A 34 24.22 17.18 -19.50
C ASN A 34 23.89 18.62 -19.89
N GLU A 35 22.77 18.81 -20.59
CA GLU A 35 22.28 20.14 -20.85
C GLU A 35 21.80 20.72 -19.52
N LYS A 36 22.43 21.81 -19.10
CA LYS A 36 22.01 22.55 -17.91
C LYS A 36 20.54 22.92 -18.02
N ILE A 37 19.79 22.70 -16.94
CA ILE A 37 18.40 23.11 -16.79
C ILE A 37 18.35 24.64 -16.81
N ASP A 38 17.50 25.18 -17.67
CA ASP A 38 17.26 26.62 -17.70
C ASP A 38 16.24 27.01 -16.63
N LEU A 39 16.61 27.90 -15.71
CA LEU A 39 15.74 28.35 -14.63
C LEU A 39 14.43 28.95 -15.16
N SER A 40 14.42 29.50 -16.38
CA SER A 40 13.19 30.03 -16.98
C SER A 40 12.13 28.96 -17.31
N SER A 41 12.49 27.68 -17.31
CA SER A 41 11.58 26.56 -17.59
C SER A 41 10.90 25.96 -16.35
N ILE A 42 11.29 26.37 -15.14
CA ILE A 42 10.74 25.81 -13.90
C ILE A 42 9.39 26.44 -13.55
N ASN A 43 8.58 25.75 -12.75
CA ASN A 43 7.42 26.38 -12.12
C ASN A 43 7.92 27.45 -11.14
N ASN A 44 7.53 28.70 -11.38
CA ASN A 44 8.03 29.88 -10.68
C ASN A 44 7.02 30.50 -9.70
N ASN A 45 5.84 29.91 -9.54
CA ASN A 45 4.84 30.38 -8.58
C ASN A 45 4.85 29.48 -7.34
N LEU A 46 5.39 30.00 -6.23
CA LEU A 46 5.56 29.26 -4.98
C LEU A 46 4.29 29.26 -4.10
N GLY A 47 3.27 30.04 -4.45
CA GLY A 47 2.08 30.19 -3.62
C GLY A 47 2.36 30.92 -2.30
N GLU A 48 1.77 30.45 -1.20
CA GLU A 48 1.98 31.01 0.14
C GLU A 48 3.25 30.41 0.77
N ILE A 49 4.15 31.29 1.21
CA ILE A 49 5.36 30.89 1.94
C ILE A 49 5.44 31.70 3.24
N LYS A 50 5.92 31.07 4.31
CA LYS A 50 5.99 31.68 5.64
C LYS A 50 7.41 31.66 6.15
N GLY A 51 7.81 32.72 6.84
CA GLY A 51 9.13 32.77 7.47
C GLY A 51 9.25 33.81 8.58
N SER A 52 10.36 33.75 9.30
CA SER A 52 10.59 34.62 10.48
C SER A 52 11.15 36.00 10.17
N THR A 53 11.73 36.16 8.98
CA THR A 53 12.38 37.39 8.53
C THR A 53 11.38 38.34 7.90
N ASN A 54 11.79 39.58 7.58
CA ASN A 54 10.91 40.52 6.88
C ASN A 54 10.72 40.20 5.38
N LEU A 55 11.63 39.40 4.82
CA LEU A 55 11.65 38.92 3.43
C LEU A 55 12.15 37.47 3.43
N PRO A 56 11.71 36.61 2.48
CA PRO A 56 12.10 35.20 2.49
C PRO A 56 13.61 35.02 2.29
N THR A 57 14.21 34.04 2.95
CA THR A 57 15.65 33.74 2.77
C THR A 57 15.89 33.03 1.43
N LEU A 58 17.12 33.06 0.90
CA LEU A 58 17.46 32.29 -0.31
C LEU A 58 17.18 30.79 -0.10
N GLN A 59 17.56 30.26 1.06
CA GLN A 59 17.27 28.91 1.49
C GLN A 59 15.79 28.56 1.44
N LEU A 60 14.91 29.39 2.04
CA LEU A 60 13.46 29.17 2.00
C LEU A 60 12.94 29.13 0.56
N LEU A 61 13.43 30.01 -0.31
CA LEU A 61 13.04 30.05 -1.71
C LEU A 61 13.49 28.78 -2.45
N VAL A 62 14.74 28.34 -2.27
CA VAL A 62 15.26 27.11 -2.89
C VAL A 62 14.46 25.89 -2.45
N LEU A 63 14.16 25.77 -1.15
CA LEU A 63 13.32 24.70 -0.62
C LEU A 63 11.92 24.72 -1.26
N SER A 64 11.25 25.86 -1.26
CA SER A 64 9.91 26.00 -1.87
C SER A 64 9.91 25.73 -3.39
N ILE A 65 10.97 26.07 -4.10
CA ILE A 65 11.13 25.75 -5.52
C ILE A 65 11.23 24.23 -5.72
N ASN A 66 12.05 23.53 -4.94
CA ASN A 66 12.20 22.07 -5.04
C ASN A 66 10.92 21.32 -4.63
N GLU A 67 10.12 21.86 -3.71
CA GLU A 67 8.84 21.26 -3.31
C GLU A 67 7.82 21.22 -4.46
N ILE A 68 7.81 22.24 -5.33
CA ILE A 68 6.85 22.32 -6.45
C ILE A 68 7.41 21.79 -7.78
N ASN A 69 8.73 21.57 -7.86
CA ASN A 69 9.42 21.07 -9.06
C ASN A 69 10.08 19.72 -8.76
N GLU A 70 9.39 18.63 -9.10
CA GLU A 70 9.88 17.27 -8.87
C GLU A 70 11.25 17.03 -9.51
N ASN A 71 12.18 16.45 -8.75
CA ASN A 71 13.53 16.08 -9.19
C ASN A 71 14.42 17.26 -9.66
N LEU A 72 14.11 18.51 -9.27
CA LEU A 72 14.94 19.65 -9.65
C LEU A 72 16.30 19.61 -8.93
N GLU A 73 16.32 19.27 -7.64
CA GLU A 73 17.54 19.22 -6.79
C GLU A 73 18.35 20.54 -6.78
N LEU A 74 17.68 21.69 -6.85
CA LEU A 74 18.33 23.00 -6.79
C LEU A 74 18.96 23.24 -5.41
N SER A 75 20.18 23.79 -5.35
CA SER A 75 20.85 24.15 -4.10
C SER A 75 21.15 25.65 -4.01
N GLU A 76 21.51 26.15 -2.82
CA GLU A 76 21.96 27.54 -2.64
C GLU A 76 23.29 27.82 -3.35
N ASP A 77 24.09 26.79 -3.64
CA ASP A 77 25.35 26.90 -4.39
C ASP A 77 25.12 27.03 -5.91
N ASP A 78 23.88 26.87 -6.37
CA ASP A 78 23.52 26.98 -7.79
C ASP A 78 22.97 28.35 -8.17
N VAL A 79 22.48 29.13 -7.21
CA VAL A 79 21.70 30.35 -7.49
C VAL A 79 22.02 31.49 -6.53
N ARG A 80 21.71 32.71 -6.95
CA ARG A 80 21.71 33.89 -6.08
C ARG A 80 20.51 34.78 -6.36
N ILE A 81 20.11 35.55 -5.35
CA ILE A 81 19.14 36.64 -5.53
C ILE A 81 19.82 37.77 -6.33
N ASP A 82 19.15 38.24 -7.39
CA ASP A 82 19.61 39.33 -8.23
C ASP A 82 18.61 40.49 -8.20
N GLY A 83 18.99 41.63 -7.61
CA GLY A 83 18.13 42.80 -7.46
C GLY A 83 17.36 42.87 -6.13
N SER A 84 16.25 43.64 -6.12
CA SER A 84 15.46 43.88 -4.91
C SER A 84 14.43 42.79 -4.67
N GLN A 85 14.57 42.10 -3.54
CA GLN A 85 13.56 41.16 -3.06
C GLN A 85 12.34 41.89 -2.47
N THR A 86 11.15 41.34 -2.71
CA THR A 86 9.89 41.84 -2.15
C THR A 86 9.13 40.72 -1.43
N ILE A 87 8.01 41.05 -0.79
CA ILE A 87 7.10 40.07 -0.18
C ILE A 87 6.28 39.28 -1.22
N THR A 88 6.30 39.67 -2.49
CA THR A 88 5.53 39.00 -3.55
C THR A 88 6.36 38.38 -4.66
N SER A 89 7.65 38.74 -4.77
CA SER A 89 8.52 38.25 -5.82
C SER A 89 10.00 38.51 -5.55
N THR A 90 10.86 37.73 -6.19
CA THR A 90 12.29 38.02 -6.34
C THR A 90 12.81 37.43 -7.65
N LYS A 91 13.98 37.89 -8.10
CA LYS A 91 14.67 37.32 -9.26
C LYS A 91 15.84 36.46 -8.78
N LEU A 92 15.88 35.22 -9.27
CA LEU A 92 17.00 34.31 -9.08
C LEU A 92 17.80 34.17 -10.37
N VAL A 93 19.12 34.11 -10.24
CA VAL A 93 20.06 33.92 -11.34
C VAL A 93 20.95 32.73 -11.02
N ALA A 94 21.12 31.83 -11.98
CA ALA A 94 22.06 30.73 -11.85
C ALA A 94 23.50 31.26 -11.72
N LEU A 95 24.26 30.70 -10.78
CA LEU A 95 25.68 31.01 -10.61
C LEU A 95 26.48 30.45 -11.79
N GLU A 96 27.53 31.16 -12.21
CA GLU A 96 28.34 30.76 -13.38
C GLU A 96 28.97 29.37 -13.22
N ASN A 97 29.31 28.99 -11.98
CA ASN A 97 29.89 27.71 -11.61
C ASN A 97 28.86 26.60 -11.35
N SER A 98 27.54 26.89 -11.44
CA SER A 98 26.53 25.83 -11.32
C SER A 98 26.72 24.81 -12.43
N LEU A 99 26.82 23.54 -12.06
CA LEU A 99 27.00 22.45 -13.03
C LEU A 99 25.68 22.08 -13.72
N ASN A 100 24.56 22.29 -13.03
CA ASN A 100 23.26 21.77 -13.44
C ASN A 100 22.30 22.86 -13.95
N PHE A 101 22.55 24.14 -13.66
CA PHE A 101 21.59 25.22 -13.95
C PHE A 101 22.20 26.37 -14.77
N LYS A 102 21.36 27.00 -15.58
CA LYS A 102 21.66 28.21 -16.36
C LYS A 102 20.47 29.17 -16.36
N GLY A 103 20.71 30.41 -16.78
CA GLY A 103 19.64 31.40 -16.97
C GLY A 103 19.19 32.08 -15.68
N GLU A 104 17.99 32.66 -15.74
CA GLU A 104 17.39 33.44 -14.67
C GLU A 104 15.86 33.27 -14.65
N VAL A 105 15.26 33.48 -13.48
CA VAL A 105 13.81 33.35 -13.30
C VAL A 105 13.31 34.37 -12.29
N ILE A 106 12.15 34.95 -12.58
CA ILE A 106 11.40 35.72 -11.59
C ILE A 106 10.44 34.75 -10.92
N ILE A 107 10.63 34.53 -9.63
CA ILE A 107 9.73 33.74 -8.80
C ILE A 107 8.71 34.64 -8.11
N THR A 108 7.47 34.19 -8.07
CA THR A 108 6.34 34.89 -7.44
C THR A 108 5.81 34.08 -6.27
N TYR A 109 5.39 34.76 -5.21
CA TYR A 109 4.91 34.14 -3.98
C TYR A 109 4.05 35.13 -3.19
N ASN A 110 3.45 34.68 -2.09
CA ASN A 110 2.83 35.52 -1.06
C ASN A 110 3.54 35.23 0.26
N TYR A 111 4.46 36.12 0.66
CA TYR A 111 5.24 35.94 1.87
C TYR A 111 4.50 36.47 3.10
N GLU A 112 4.27 35.59 4.08
CA GLU A 112 3.75 35.95 5.39
C GLU A 112 4.86 35.85 6.44
N LYS A 113 5.20 36.98 7.06
CA LYS A 113 6.08 36.95 8.23
C LYS A 113 5.32 36.37 9.42
N VAL A 114 5.89 35.32 10.01
CA VAL A 114 5.37 34.68 11.22
C VAL A 114 6.40 34.74 12.34
N GLU A 115 5.93 34.89 13.58
CA GLU A 115 6.83 34.77 14.73
C GLU A 115 7.24 33.30 14.90
N LYS A 116 8.53 33.07 15.19
CA LYS A 116 9.00 31.70 15.42
C LYS A 116 8.31 31.11 16.65
N ARG A 117 7.89 29.85 16.54
CA ARG A 117 7.29 29.11 17.64
C ARG A 117 8.35 28.33 18.40
N ASP A 118 8.27 28.37 19.72
CA ASP A 118 9.15 27.56 20.57
C ASP A 118 8.70 26.09 20.58
N LEU A 119 9.61 25.17 20.28
CA LEU A 119 9.34 23.72 20.28
C LEU A 119 8.85 23.21 21.63
N SER A 120 9.23 23.84 22.75
CA SER A 120 8.77 23.46 24.09
C SER A 120 7.25 23.61 24.28
N THR A 121 6.56 24.31 23.37
CA THR A 121 5.10 24.44 23.35
C THR A 121 4.38 23.25 22.68
N LEU A 122 5.12 22.31 22.09
CA LEU A 122 4.60 21.15 21.38
C LEU A 122 4.43 19.94 22.31
N ASN A 123 3.82 18.86 21.82
CA ASN A 123 3.69 17.63 22.59
C ASN A 123 4.98 16.79 22.50
N GLY A 124 5.69 16.66 23.63
CA GLY A 124 6.90 15.84 23.77
C GLY A 124 6.66 14.38 24.17
N ASN A 125 5.43 13.99 24.52
CA ASN A 125 5.14 12.59 24.86
C ASN A 125 4.83 11.80 23.58
N LEU A 126 5.72 10.87 23.20
CA LEU A 126 5.54 10.01 22.03
C LEU A 126 4.76 8.72 22.31
N ASP A 127 4.34 8.50 23.56
CA ASP A 127 3.72 7.29 24.08
C ASP A 127 4.59 6.04 23.85
N ILE A 128 4.33 5.27 22.80
CA ILE A 128 5.15 4.12 22.40
C ILE A 128 5.86 4.45 21.09
N LEU A 129 7.19 4.34 21.11
CA LEU A 129 8.06 4.43 19.96
C LEU A 129 8.45 3.01 19.53
N TYR A 130 8.10 2.66 18.30
CA TYR A 130 8.53 1.42 17.69
C TYR A 130 9.75 1.67 16.80
N GLY A 131 10.71 0.75 16.81
CA GLY A 131 11.84 0.81 15.91
C GLY A 131 12.30 -0.58 15.47
N LYS A 132 13.06 -0.63 14.38
CA LYS A 132 13.51 -1.89 13.79
C LYS A 132 14.55 -2.62 14.65
N ASP A 133 15.44 -1.87 15.28
CA ASP A 133 16.62 -2.39 15.95
C ASP A 133 16.49 -2.35 17.47
N SER A 134 17.54 -2.73 18.22
CA SER A 134 17.53 -2.67 19.68
C SER A 134 17.51 -1.25 20.25
N LYS A 135 17.68 -0.22 19.40
CA LYS A 135 17.64 1.20 19.74
C LYS A 135 16.92 1.97 18.64
N PRO A 136 16.16 3.03 18.99
CA PRO A 136 15.56 3.88 17.97
C PRO A 136 16.63 4.67 17.22
N SER A 137 16.46 4.78 15.92
CA SER A 137 17.19 5.71 15.06
C SER A 137 16.66 7.13 15.21
N GLU A 138 17.47 8.11 14.82
CA GLU A 138 17.06 9.52 14.77
C GLU A 138 15.81 9.72 13.90
N THR A 139 15.77 9.08 12.73
CA THR A 139 14.63 9.16 11.81
C THR A 139 13.35 8.62 12.43
N GLU A 140 13.41 7.53 13.19
CA GLU A 140 12.23 6.96 13.87
C GLU A 140 11.67 7.92 14.93
N ILE A 141 12.54 8.55 15.74
CA ILE A 141 12.14 9.54 16.75
C ILE A 141 11.50 10.77 16.07
N ILE A 142 12.17 11.34 15.06
CA ILE A 142 11.69 12.52 14.33
C ILE A 142 10.34 12.23 13.68
N ASN A 143 10.19 11.12 12.96
CA ASN A 143 8.93 10.78 12.28
C ASN A 143 7.77 10.63 13.27
N LYS A 144 8.00 9.97 14.42
CA LYS A 144 6.97 9.84 15.46
C LYS A 144 6.60 11.21 16.05
N PHE A 145 7.57 12.08 16.29
CA PHE A 145 7.32 13.44 16.77
C PHE A 145 6.51 14.28 15.77
N LEU A 146 6.85 14.22 14.47
CA LEU A 146 6.12 14.88 13.40
C LEU A 146 4.68 14.37 13.30
N LEU A 147 4.46 13.05 13.41
CA LEU A 147 3.12 12.45 13.35
C LEU A 147 2.21 12.98 14.46
N ILE A 148 2.71 13.07 15.69
CA ILE A 148 1.94 13.55 16.85
C ILE A 148 1.64 15.05 16.75
N ASN A 149 2.54 15.81 16.13
CA ASN A 149 2.43 17.26 15.99
C ASN A 149 2.07 17.66 14.54
N ASN A 150 1.43 16.78 13.76
CA ASN A 150 1.19 16.99 12.33
C ASN A 150 0.33 18.22 12.00
N LYS A 151 -0.52 18.65 12.94
CA LYS A 151 -1.37 19.86 12.81
C LYS A 151 -0.58 21.16 12.95
N GLU A 152 0.67 21.09 13.41
CA GLU A 152 1.50 22.26 13.71
C GLU A 152 2.34 22.71 12.52
N GLY A 153 2.28 21.99 11.38
CA GLY A 153 2.97 22.36 10.15
C GLY A 153 4.49 22.20 10.21
N ILE A 154 5.01 21.45 11.19
CA ILE A 154 6.43 21.17 11.36
C ILE A 154 6.94 20.21 10.28
N LYS A 155 8.09 20.53 9.67
CA LYS A 155 8.76 19.68 8.68
C LYS A 155 9.99 19.00 9.29
N SER A 156 10.44 17.89 8.71
CA SER A 156 11.67 17.22 9.16
C SER A 156 12.92 18.10 9.04
N THR A 157 12.92 19.08 8.12
CA THR A 157 14.00 20.05 7.95
C THR A 157 14.05 21.11 9.05
N ASP A 158 12.95 21.33 9.77
CA ASP A 158 12.86 22.33 10.85
C ASP A 158 13.52 21.89 12.15
N ILE A 159 13.83 20.60 12.27
CA ILE A 159 14.26 19.99 13.52
C ILE A 159 15.37 18.98 13.30
N ARG A 160 16.08 18.67 14.38
CA ARG A 160 17.05 17.59 14.43
C ARG A 160 17.08 16.96 15.82
N LEU A 161 17.55 15.72 15.91
CA LEU A 161 17.81 15.12 17.21
C LEU A 161 19.08 15.75 17.80
N LYS A 162 18.98 16.27 19.02
CA LYS A 162 20.15 16.80 19.72
C LYS A 162 21.16 15.67 19.95
N GLN A 163 22.42 15.93 19.62
CA GLN A 163 23.48 14.92 19.73
C GLN A 163 23.58 14.37 21.17
N ASN A 164 23.70 13.05 21.29
CA ASN A 164 23.80 12.33 22.57
C ASN A 164 22.61 12.59 23.53
N SER A 165 21.44 12.98 23.01
CA SER A 165 20.27 13.20 23.85
C SER A 165 19.50 11.92 24.20
N LEU A 166 19.66 10.86 23.41
CA LEU A 166 19.05 9.56 23.69
C LEU A 166 19.67 8.95 24.94
N ASN A 167 18.86 8.78 26.00
CA ASN A 167 19.34 8.22 27.26
C ASN A 167 19.60 6.70 27.16
N GLU A 168 20.32 6.15 28.15
CA GLU A 168 20.68 4.72 28.16
C GLU A 168 19.46 3.79 28.23
N ASP A 169 18.40 4.24 28.91
CA ASP A 169 17.15 3.48 29.09
C ASP A 169 16.24 3.52 27.85
N LEU A 170 16.58 4.31 26.82
CA LEU A 170 15.79 4.50 25.60
C LEU A 170 14.36 4.96 25.88
N THR A 171 14.22 5.89 26.83
CA THR A 171 12.93 6.46 27.24
C THR A 171 12.83 7.97 27.01
N GLU A 172 13.97 8.62 26.77
CA GLU A 172 14.05 10.07 26.65
C GLU A 172 15.01 10.46 25.53
N ALA A 173 14.68 11.56 24.84
CA ALA A 173 15.55 12.21 23.87
C ALA A 173 15.23 13.70 23.80
N THR A 174 16.06 14.52 23.14
CA THR A 174 15.77 15.95 22.97
C THR A 174 15.77 16.27 21.48
N ILE A 175 14.71 16.89 20.99
CA ILE A 175 14.67 17.51 19.67
C ILE A 175 14.97 18.99 19.82
N GLU A 176 15.78 19.54 18.92
CA GLU A 176 16.05 20.98 18.83
C GLU A 176 15.67 21.50 17.45
N ALA A 177 15.29 22.78 17.42
CA ALA A 177 15.03 23.46 16.17
C ALA A 177 16.34 23.53 15.39
N ASN A 178 16.26 23.25 14.09
CA ASN A 178 17.37 23.45 13.19
C ASN A 178 17.74 24.94 13.20
N GLU A 179 19.03 25.27 13.16
CA GLU A 179 19.50 26.67 13.19
C GLU A 179 18.93 27.50 12.03
N ASN A 180 18.62 26.81 10.94
CA ASN A 180 18.04 27.33 9.71
C ASN A 180 16.51 27.27 9.67
N SER A 181 15.83 26.78 10.72
CA SER A 181 14.37 26.76 10.73
C SER A 181 13.81 28.18 10.77
N ASP A 182 12.97 28.49 9.79
CA ASP A 182 12.28 29.77 9.70
C ASP A 182 11.02 29.84 10.58
N LEU A 183 10.54 28.71 11.08
CA LEU A 183 9.27 28.60 11.81
C LEU A 183 9.44 28.24 13.28
N PHE A 184 10.56 27.59 13.65
CA PHE A 184 10.74 27.05 15.00
C PHE A 184 12.04 27.52 15.68
N VAL A 185 12.01 27.57 17.01
CA VAL A 185 13.18 27.82 17.89
C VAL A 185 13.15 26.91 19.11
N GLY A 186 14.24 26.87 19.86
CA GLY A 186 14.32 26.20 21.15
C GLY A 186 14.49 24.69 21.00
N SER A 187 14.12 23.97 22.06
CA SER A 187 14.23 22.52 22.14
C SER A 187 13.08 21.95 22.97
N ILE A 188 12.80 20.68 22.78
CA ILE A 188 11.81 19.92 23.54
C ILE A 188 12.38 18.57 23.96
N ASP A 189 12.20 18.26 25.23
CA ASP A 189 12.48 16.93 25.76
C ASP A 189 11.31 15.99 25.45
N LEU A 190 11.67 14.84 24.93
CA LEU A 190 10.76 13.78 24.54
C LEU A 190 10.73 12.69 25.59
N THR A 191 9.56 12.10 25.79
CA THR A 191 9.38 10.92 26.63
C THR A 191 8.65 9.84 25.85
N PHE A 192 9.12 8.59 25.98
CA PHE A 192 8.54 7.45 25.27
C PHE A 192 8.87 6.11 25.92
N LYS A 193 8.13 5.08 25.53
CA LYS A 193 8.51 3.67 25.73
C LYS A 193 9.01 3.11 24.43
N TYR A 194 10.23 2.58 24.42
CA TYR A 194 10.78 1.94 23.23
C TYR A 194 10.37 0.46 23.14
N SER A 195 10.03 0.00 21.95
CA SER A 195 9.76 -1.42 21.67
C SER A 195 10.23 -1.79 20.27
N VAL A 196 10.88 -2.95 20.15
CA VAL A 196 11.28 -3.48 18.85
C VAL A 196 10.04 -3.88 18.07
N ALA A 197 9.90 -3.36 16.85
CA ALA A 197 8.80 -3.65 15.96
C ALA A 197 8.88 -5.09 15.45
N THR A 198 7.72 -5.72 15.25
CA THR A 198 7.64 -7.01 14.56
C THR A 198 7.80 -6.79 13.07
N GLU A 199 8.83 -7.36 12.47
CA GLU A 199 9.02 -7.28 11.02
C GLU A 199 7.92 -8.07 10.29
N VAL A 200 7.29 -7.43 9.30
CA VAL A 200 6.29 -8.02 8.43
C VAL A 200 6.69 -7.78 6.98
N ASP A 201 6.92 -8.87 6.25
CA ASP A 201 7.18 -8.79 4.82
C ASP A 201 5.87 -8.89 4.03
N LEU A 202 5.61 -7.95 3.13
CA LEU A 202 4.47 -7.97 2.23
C LEU A 202 4.44 -9.19 1.30
N LYS A 203 5.56 -9.92 1.16
CA LYS A 203 5.58 -11.24 0.54
C LYS A 203 4.53 -12.18 1.15
N LEU A 204 4.24 -12.08 2.45
CA LEU A 204 3.21 -12.90 3.09
C LEU A 204 1.82 -12.68 2.48
N VAL A 205 1.50 -11.44 2.09
CA VAL A 205 0.25 -11.11 1.40
C VAL A 205 0.27 -11.65 -0.03
N ASN A 206 1.41 -11.56 -0.71
CA ASN A 206 1.58 -12.15 -2.05
C ASN A 206 1.38 -13.68 -2.03
N ASP A 207 1.99 -14.36 -1.06
CA ASP A 207 1.84 -15.79 -0.82
C ASP A 207 0.38 -16.15 -0.52
N LEU A 208 -0.33 -15.35 0.29
CA LEU A 208 -1.75 -15.52 0.58
C LEU A 208 -2.64 -15.40 -0.68
N ILE A 209 -2.37 -14.41 -1.53
CA ILE A 209 -3.09 -14.19 -2.80
C ILE A 209 -2.87 -15.36 -3.77
N ASN A 210 -1.64 -15.84 -3.86
CA ASN A 210 -1.27 -16.93 -4.77
C ASN A 210 -1.52 -18.32 -4.17
N GLY A 211 -1.98 -18.40 -2.91
CA GLY A 211 -2.15 -19.66 -2.23
C GLY A 211 -0.85 -20.47 -2.14
N GLU A 212 0.26 -19.78 -1.94
CA GLU A 212 1.62 -20.32 -1.80
C GLU A 212 2.13 -20.15 -0.37
N GLY A 213 3.23 -20.84 -0.04
CA GLY A 213 3.88 -20.76 1.27
C GLY A 213 3.03 -21.30 2.44
N ASP A 214 3.47 -21.02 3.66
CA ASP A 214 2.84 -21.53 4.88
C ASP A 214 1.43 -20.98 5.10
N TYR A 215 1.13 -19.81 4.51
CA TYR A 215 -0.14 -19.11 4.62
C TYR A 215 -1.16 -19.53 3.57
N ALA A 216 -0.79 -20.36 2.59
CA ALA A 216 -1.69 -20.91 1.57
C ALA A 216 -2.93 -21.59 2.16
N SER A 217 -2.74 -22.29 3.28
CA SER A 217 -3.78 -23.02 4.01
C SER A 217 -4.75 -22.09 4.76
N MET A 218 -4.33 -20.86 5.05
CA MET A 218 -5.12 -19.84 5.70
C MET A 218 -5.83 -18.92 4.71
N SER A 219 -5.48 -19.00 3.41
CA SER A 219 -6.10 -18.20 2.37
C SER A 219 -7.57 -18.61 2.18
N PRO A 220 -8.53 -17.72 2.47
CA PRO A 220 -9.95 -17.97 2.21
C PRO A 220 -10.26 -17.84 0.70
N ALA A 221 -9.27 -17.48 -0.12
CA ALA A 221 -9.45 -17.25 -1.54
C ALA A 221 -9.78 -18.53 -2.28
N VAL A 222 -10.86 -18.44 -3.04
CA VAL A 222 -11.30 -19.47 -3.96
C VAL A 222 -10.33 -19.59 -5.15
N PHE A 223 -9.95 -18.45 -5.73
CA PHE A 223 -8.97 -18.36 -6.81
C PHE A 223 -7.60 -18.00 -6.23
N LYS A 224 -6.59 -18.81 -6.54
CA LYS A 224 -5.25 -18.76 -5.93
C LYS A 224 -4.14 -18.50 -6.97
N LYS A 225 -4.33 -17.58 -7.91
CA LYS A 225 -3.26 -17.17 -8.85
C LYS A 225 -3.01 -15.66 -8.88
N GLY A 226 -3.82 -14.88 -8.17
CA GLY A 226 -3.88 -13.44 -8.31
C GLY A 226 -5.22 -12.88 -7.84
N ILE A 227 -5.49 -11.62 -8.14
CA ILE A 227 -6.74 -10.92 -7.84
C ILE A 227 -7.66 -11.05 -9.06
N THR A 228 -8.93 -11.38 -8.84
CA THR A 228 -9.94 -11.45 -9.90
C THR A 228 -10.72 -10.14 -10.01
N ALA A 229 -11.03 -9.68 -11.22
CA ALA A 229 -11.80 -8.46 -11.48
C ALA A 229 -12.80 -8.65 -12.63
N ASN A 230 -13.92 -7.94 -12.59
CA ASN A 230 -14.91 -7.98 -13.67
C ASN A 230 -14.33 -7.38 -14.97
N PRO A 231 -14.82 -7.79 -16.16
CA PRO A 231 -14.30 -7.31 -17.45
C PRO A 231 -14.28 -5.78 -17.65
N ASP A 232 -15.19 -5.06 -16.99
CA ASP A 232 -15.30 -3.61 -17.01
C ASP A 232 -14.38 -2.92 -15.98
N GLU A 233 -14.00 -3.61 -14.90
CA GLU A 233 -13.11 -3.09 -13.86
C GLU A 233 -11.63 -3.10 -14.30
N ILE A 234 -11.21 -4.11 -15.07
CA ILE A 234 -9.79 -4.34 -15.40
C ILE A 234 -9.16 -3.27 -16.28
N ASN A 235 -9.92 -2.34 -16.87
CA ASN A 235 -9.36 -1.27 -17.71
C ASN A 235 -9.36 0.09 -17.00
N ASN A 236 -9.75 0.13 -15.71
CA ASN A 236 -9.91 1.38 -14.97
C ASN A 236 -9.23 1.29 -13.59
N LYS A 237 -8.31 2.23 -13.30
CA LYS A 237 -7.55 2.25 -12.05
C LYS A 237 -8.43 2.44 -10.82
N GLU A 238 -9.48 3.27 -10.90
CA GLU A 238 -10.40 3.54 -9.78
C GLU A 238 -11.27 2.31 -9.47
N SER A 239 -11.86 1.67 -10.49
CA SER A 239 -12.61 0.43 -10.33
C SER A 239 -11.73 -0.68 -9.75
N MET A 240 -10.50 -0.82 -10.25
CA MET A 240 -9.55 -1.80 -9.74
C MET A 240 -9.12 -1.48 -8.29
N PHE A 241 -8.92 -0.21 -7.95
CA PHE A 241 -8.65 0.22 -6.58
C PHE A 241 -9.79 -0.18 -5.63
N ASN A 242 -11.04 0.04 -6.02
CA ASN A 242 -12.20 -0.35 -5.21
C ASN A 242 -12.30 -1.87 -5.02
N ASN A 243 -11.95 -2.65 -6.05
CA ASN A 243 -11.88 -4.10 -5.94
C ASN A 243 -10.76 -4.55 -4.96
N ILE A 244 -9.55 -3.97 -5.06
CA ILE A 244 -8.44 -4.23 -4.11
C ILE A 244 -8.84 -3.85 -2.69
N LYS A 245 -9.50 -2.69 -2.51
CA LYS A 245 -10.00 -2.22 -1.22
C LYS A 245 -10.94 -3.24 -0.60
N THR A 246 -11.96 -3.68 -1.35
CA THR A 246 -12.93 -4.68 -0.90
C THR A 246 -12.25 -6.00 -0.50
N PHE A 247 -11.30 -6.47 -1.31
CA PHE A 247 -10.49 -7.65 -1.01
C PHE A 247 -9.68 -7.47 0.30
N THR A 248 -9.02 -6.34 0.44
CA THR A 248 -8.17 -6.01 1.60
C THR A 248 -8.99 -5.89 2.87
N GLU A 249 -10.15 -5.23 2.83
CA GLU A 249 -11.06 -5.10 3.98
C GLU A 249 -11.56 -6.46 4.47
N LYS A 250 -11.86 -7.40 3.55
CA LYS A 250 -12.19 -8.78 3.92
C LYS A 250 -11.02 -9.46 4.64
N LEU A 251 -9.77 -9.25 4.23
CA LEU A 251 -8.58 -9.77 4.96
C LEU A 251 -8.40 -9.12 6.32
N LEU A 252 -8.54 -7.80 6.40
CA LEU A 252 -8.41 -7.05 7.65
C LEU A 252 -9.46 -7.49 8.68
N ASN A 253 -10.68 -7.82 8.22
CA ASN A 253 -11.70 -8.40 9.09
C ASN A 253 -11.28 -9.75 9.67
N LEU A 254 -10.57 -10.60 8.91
CA LEU A 254 -10.00 -11.84 9.43
C LEU A 254 -8.83 -11.58 10.39
N ALA A 255 -7.96 -10.63 10.06
CA ALA A 255 -6.85 -10.22 10.93
C ALA A 255 -7.35 -9.68 12.28
N LYS A 256 -8.48 -8.96 12.29
CA LYS A 256 -9.15 -8.46 13.48
C LYS A 256 -9.59 -9.58 14.43
N LEU A 257 -10.00 -10.73 13.91
CA LEU A 257 -10.31 -11.93 14.74
C LEU A 257 -9.07 -12.48 15.46
N LEU A 258 -7.87 -12.17 14.95
CA LEU A 258 -6.58 -12.52 15.55
C LEU A 258 -6.04 -11.43 16.48
N GLY A 259 -6.78 -10.33 16.68
CA GLY A 259 -6.39 -9.19 17.50
C GLY A 259 -5.56 -8.13 16.77
N ILE A 260 -5.42 -8.23 15.44
CA ILE A 260 -4.72 -7.25 14.61
C ILE A 260 -5.75 -6.23 14.12
N ASN A 261 -5.71 -5.01 14.64
CA ASN A 261 -6.68 -3.96 14.32
C ASN A 261 -6.04 -2.88 13.46
N ILE A 262 -6.03 -3.10 12.15
CA ILE A 262 -5.50 -2.19 11.13
C ILE A 262 -6.64 -1.81 10.19
N SER A 263 -6.79 -0.53 9.85
CA SER A 263 -7.77 -0.07 8.86
C SER A 263 -7.19 -0.09 7.44
N PHE A 264 -8.07 -0.10 6.44
CA PHE A 264 -7.63 0.03 5.04
C PHE A 264 -6.94 1.38 4.80
N ASP A 265 -7.48 2.47 5.36
CA ASP A 265 -6.92 3.81 5.16
C ASP A 265 -5.48 3.92 5.69
N GLN A 266 -5.20 3.32 6.86
CA GLN A 266 -3.84 3.23 7.39
C GLN A 266 -2.89 2.51 6.43
N LEU A 267 -3.31 1.37 5.86
CA LEU A 267 -2.49 0.65 4.87
C LEU A 267 -2.31 1.46 3.58
N ASN A 268 -3.37 2.11 3.11
CA ASN A 268 -3.35 2.87 1.87
C ASN A 268 -2.43 4.09 1.94
N GLU A 269 -2.36 4.75 3.10
CA GLU A 269 -1.41 5.84 3.33
C GLU A 269 0.05 5.37 3.24
N MET A 270 0.33 4.13 3.64
CA MET A 270 1.68 3.56 3.71
C MET A 270 2.28 3.09 2.40
N VAL A 271 1.45 2.89 1.37
CA VAL A 271 1.88 2.20 0.15
C VAL A 271 1.67 3.03 -1.09
N ASP A 272 2.54 2.82 -2.08
CA ASP A 272 2.33 3.24 -3.45
C ASP A 272 1.70 2.08 -4.23
N ILE A 273 0.62 2.37 -4.96
CA ILE A 273 -0.10 1.40 -5.78
C ILE A 273 0.09 1.76 -7.25
N ASN A 274 0.83 0.91 -7.97
CA ASN A 274 1.10 1.08 -9.39
C ASN A 274 0.39 -0.02 -10.20
N TYR A 275 -0.16 0.36 -11.35
CA TYR A 275 -0.91 -0.53 -12.23
C TYR A 275 -0.15 -0.71 -13.54
N TYR A 276 -0.08 -1.94 -14.04
CA TYR A 276 0.69 -2.29 -15.22
C TYR A 276 -0.14 -3.10 -16.22
N SER A 277 0.17 -2.92 -17.50
CA SER A 277 -0.52 -3.58 -18.62
C SER A 277 0.16 -4.86 -19.10
N ASP A 278 1.29 -5.23 -18.49
CA ASP A 278 2.00 -6.48 -18.68
C ASP A 278 2.17 -7.25 -17.36
N ASP A 279 2.44 -8.55 -17.47
CA ASP A 279 2.57 -9.45 -16.32
C ASP A 279 3.90 -9.26 -15.55
N ASN A 280 4.89 -8.59 -16.14
CA ASN A 280 6.21 -8.38 -15.54
C ASN A 280 6.29 -7.04 -14.78
N GLY A 281 5.29 -6.17 -14.94
CA GLY A 281 5.25 -4.86 -14.31
C GLY A 281 6.32 -3.91 -14.87
N THR A 282 6.40 -3.84 -16.19
CA THR A 282 7.37 -3.03 -16.93
C THR A 282 6.71 -1.88 -17.71
N ILE A 283 5.44 -2.04 -18.09
CA ILE A 283 4.63 -1.10 -18.86
C ILE A 283 3.55 -0.56 -17.93
N LEU A 284 3.70 0.68 -17.49
CA LEU A 284 2.68 1.37 -16.70
C LEU A 284 1.37 1.44 -17.48
N HIS A 285 0.26 1.25 -16.77
CA HIS A 285 -1.07 1.26 -17.38
C HIS A 285 -1.47 2.67 -17.85
N GLU A 286 -1.84 2.77 -19.13
CA GLU A 286 -2.35 3.98 -19.78
C GLU A 286 -3.64 3.73 -20.57
N GLY A 287 -4.56 4.69 -20.54
CA GLY A 287 -5.81 4.65 -21.32
C GLY A 287 -6.71 3.46 -20.96
N ASN A 288 -7.16 2.72 -21.99
CA ASN A 288 -8.11 1.61 -21.89
C ASN A 288 -7.45 0.23 -21.97
N GLN A 289 -6.14 0.13 -21.69
CA GLN A 289 -5.45 -1.15 -21.67
C GLN A 289 -5.94 -2.00 -20.48
N LYS A 290 -5.82 -3.33 -20.58
CA LYS A 290 -6.09 -4.20 -19.44
C LYS A 290 -4.98 -4.04 -18.40
N ILE A 291 -5.36 -3.89 -17.13
CA ILE A 291 -4.48 -4.04 -15.97
C ILE A 291 -4.22 -5.54 -15.80
N LYS A 292 -2.95 -5.94 -15.86
CA LYS A 292 -2.51 -7.34 -15.68
C LYS A 292 -1.74 -7.55 -14.39
N LEU A 293 -1.15 -6.49 -13.84
CA LEU A 293 -0.40 -6.55 -12.59
C LEU A 293 -0.65 -5.28 -11.77
N ILE A 294 -0.78 -5.46 -10.47
CA ILE A 294 -0.75 -4.39 -9.47
C ILE A 294 0.51 -4.58 -8.64
N ARG A 295 1.34 -3.54 -8.56
CA ARG A 295 2.51 -3.50 -7.68
C ARG A 295 2.19 -2.58 -6.50
N ILE A 296 2.29 -3.13 -5.29
CA ILE A 296 2.13 -2.38 -4.04
C ILE A 296 3.46 -2.35 -3.33
N THR A 297 3.99 -1.15 -3.08
CA THR A 297 5.31 -0.94 -2.47
C THR A 297 5.16 -0.07 -1.23
N VAL A 298 5.84 -0.41 -0.13
CA VAL A 298 5.85 0.44 1.07
C VAL A 298 6.62 1.74 0.76
N LYS A 299 6.01 2.89 1.04
CA LYS A 299 6.65 4.20 0.91
C LYS A 299 7.82 4.29 1.87
N LYS A 300 8.93 4.87 1.40
CA LYS A 300 10.10 5.11 2.24
C LYS A 300 9.73 6.02 3.42
N GLY A 301 10.07 5.61 4.64
CA GLY A 301 9.75 6.33 5.88
C GLY A 301 8.38 6.00 6.48
N TYR A 302 7.56 5.20 5.80
CA TYR A 302 6.23 4.78 6.25
C TYR A 302 6.24 3.35 6.81
N GLU A 303 7.39 2.69 6.90
CA GLU A 303 7.51 1.28 7.31
C GLU A 303 6.97 1.02 8.74
N LEU A 304 6.93 2.04 9.59
CA LEU A 304 6.48 1.98 10.99
C LEU A 304 5.14 2.66 11.25
N ASN A 305 4.37 2.97 10.19
CA ASN A 305 3.06 3.62 10.35
C ASN A 305 1.99 2.73 11.01
N ILE A 306 2.29 1.44 11.25
CA ILE A 306 1.45 0.54 12.03
C ILE A 306 2.12 0.27 13.36
N ASP A 307 1.46 0.66 14.44
CA ASP A 307 1.96 0.44 15.80
C ASP A 307 2.33 -1.04 16.02
N GLY A 308 3.58 -1.28 16.41
CA GLY A 308 4.11 -2.62 16.68
C GLY A 308 4.69 -3.35 15.49
N TYR A 309 4.61 -2.82 14.27
CA TYR A 309 5.05 -3.52 13.06
C TYR A 309 5.98 -2.68 12.19
N TYR A 310 7.02 -3.32 11.66
CA TYR A 310 7.91 -2.78 10.63
C TYR A 310 7.59 -3.49 9.31
N VAL A 311 6.83 -2.83 8.43
CA VAL A 311 6.35 -3.40 7.18
C VAL A 311 7.33 -3.11 6.06
N LYS A 312 7.73 -4.13 5.30
CA LYS A 312 8.64 -3.99 4.15
C LYS A 312 8.21 -4.86 2.98
N GLY A 313 8.87 -4.65 1.84
CA GLY A 313 8.72 -5.51 0.67
C GLY A 313 7.73 -4.96 -0.36
N VAL A 314 7.37 -5.84 -1.30
CA VAL A 314 6.55 -5.49 -2.47
C VAL A 314 5.56 -6.62 -2.74
N ILE A 315 4.32 -6.26 -3.04
CA ILE A 315 3.30 -7.19 -3.55
C ILE A 315 3.27 -7.04 -5.08
N ASN A 316 3.36 -8.14 -5.80
CA ASN A 316 3.17 -8.19 -7.25
C ASN A 316 1.94 -9.05 -7.55
N ALA A 317 0.76 -8.46 -7.38
CA ALA A 317 -0.51 -9.16 -7.54
C ALA A 317 -0.93 -9.18 -9.02
N LYS A 318 -0.93 -10.36 -9.63
CA LYS A 318 -1.47 -10.55 -10.98
C LYS A 318 -2.98 -10.36 -10.98
N VAL A 319 -3.51 -9.79 -12.05
CA VAL A 319 -4.93 -9.53 -12.23
C VAL A 319 -5.49 -10.49 -13.28
N TYR A 320 -6.59 -11.16 -12.94
CA TYR A 320 -7.30 -12.07 -13.82
C TYR A 320 -8.72 -11.55 -14.06
N GLU A 321 -9.11 -11.53 -15.32
CA GLU A 321 -10.50 -11.25 -15.68
C GLU A 321 -11.39 -12.41 -15.22
N LYS A 322 -12.50 -12.08 -14.56
CA LYS A 322 -13.50 -13.08 -14.17
C LYS A 322 -14.11 -13.74 -15.40
N ILE A 323 -14.53 -14.99 -15.22
CA ILE A 323 -15.14 -15.83 -16.24
C ILE A 323 -16.66 -15.78 -16.10
N ASP A 324 -17.37 -15.63 -17.21
CA ASP A 324 -18.83 -15.68 -17.23
C ASP A 324 -19.29 -17.11 -16.91
N ILE A 325 -19.94 -17.32 -15.76
CA ILE A 325 -20.34 -18.67 -15.35
C ILE A 325 -21.28 -19.33 -16.36
N THR A 326 -22.06 -18.54 -17.10
CA THR A 326 -23.02 -19.05 -18.10
C THR A 326 -22.32 -19.61 -19.35
N LYS A 327 -21.05 -19.24 -19.58
CA LYS A 327 -20.22 -19.81 -20.65
C LYS A 327 -19.58 -21.13 -20.23
N ILE A 328 -19.44 -21.37 -18.94
CA ILE A 328 -18.87 -22.61 -18.38
C ILE A 328 -19.97 -23.64 -18.14
N ILE A 329 -21.05 -23.22 -17.48
CA ILE A 329 -22.20 -24.07 -17.19
C ILE A 329 -23.29 -23.81 -18.21
N THR A 330 -23.35 -24.65 -19.23
CA THR A 330 -24.39 -24.57 -20.28
C THR A 330 -25.62 -25.41 -19.92
N ASP A 331 -25.44 -26.49 -19.14
CA ASP A 331 -26.53 -27.36 -18.68
C ASP A 331 -27.12 -26.84 -17.37
N THR A 332 -28.34 -26.27 -17.44
CA THR A 332 -29.05 -25.80 -16.24
C THR A 332 -29.79 -26.91 -15.49
N ASP A 333 -29.94 -28.11 -16.06
CA ASP A 333 -30.53 -29.28 -15.41
C ASP A 333 -29.42 -30.29 -15.09
N LEU A 334 -29.17 -30.52 -13.79
CA LEU A 334 -28.13 -31.44 -13.32
C LEU A 334 -28.64 -32.89 -13.24
N GLY A 335 -29.90 -33.13 -13.57
CA GLY A 335 -30.54 -34.44 -13.46
C GLY A 335 -30.83 -34.83 -12.01
N THR A 336 -30.71 -36.12 -11.71
CA THR A 336 -30.95 -36.66 -10.36
C THR A 336 -29.65 -36.77 -9.58
N LEU A 337 -29.57 -36.04 -8.47
CA LEU A 337 -28.43 -36.08 -7.55
C LEU A 337 -28.73 -36.97 -6.35
N LYS A 338 -27.81 -37.88 -6.04
CA LYS A 338 -27.94 -38.82 -4.93
C LYS A 338 -27.41 -38.21 -3.62
N VAL A 339 -28.26 -38.08 -2.61
CA VAL A 339 -27.92 -37.47 -1.31
C VAL A 339 -28.04 -38.46 -0.15
N THR A 340 -27.25 -38.26 0.91
CA THR A 340 -27.36 -39.07 2.15
C THR A 340 -28.63 -38.78 2.95
N SER A 341 -29.20 -37.58 2.80
CA SER A 341 -30.52 -37.23 3.35
C SER A 341 -31.21 -36.17 2.50
N THR A 342 -32.51 -36.35 2.27
CA THR A 342 -33.40 -35.39 1.58
C THR A 342 -33.98 -34.33 2.52
N SER A 343 -33.84 -34.51 3.84
CA SER A 343 -34.46 -33.61 4.82
C SER A 343 -33.64 -32.33 5.08
N HIS A 344 -32.36 -32.31 4.69
CA HIS A 344 -31.44 -31.22 5.02
C HIS A 344 -30.79 -30.64 3.76
N GLN A 345 -31.06 -29.36 3.50
CA GLN A 345 -30.57 -28.59 2.35
C GLN A 345 -29.04 -28.73 2.13
N LEU A 346 -28.28 -28.78 3.23
CA LEU A 346 -26.82 -28.96 3.18
C LEU A 346 -26.37 -30.20 2.37
N TYR A 347 -27.11 -31.31 2.42
CA TYR A 347 -26.72 -32.52 1.65
C TYR A 347 -27.00 -32.36 0.15
N ALA A 348 -28.10 -31.70 -0.21
CA ALA A 348 -28.38 -31.35 -1.60
C ALA A 348 -27.31 -30.40 -2.16
N LEU A 349 -26.95 -29.36 -1.41
CA LEU A 349 -25.89 -28.42 -1.79
C LEU A 349 -24.52 -29.09 -1.93
N ARG A 350 -24.15 -30.00 -1.02
CA ARG A 350 -22.93 -30.81 -1.14
C ARG A 350 -22.93 -31.68 -2.40
N ALA A 351 -24.07 -32.29 -2.76
CA ALA A 351 -24.18 -33.09 -3.97
C ALA A 351 -24.06 -32.24 -5.24
N VAL A 352 -24.62 -31.02 -5.26
CA VAL A 352 -24.39 -30.05 -6.34
C VAL A 352 -22.90 -29.70 -6.43
N ASN A 353 -22.24 -29.43 -5.29
CA ASN A 353 -20.82 -29.11 -5.26
C ASN A 353 -19.96 -30.23 -5.84
N GLU A 354 -20.21 -31.46 -5.40
CA GLU A 354 -19.50 -32.67 -5.85
C GLU A 354 -19.74 -32.89 -7.35
N TYR A 355 -20.98 -32.74 -7.83
CA TYR A 355 -21.31 -32.86 -9.25
C TYR A 355 -20.55 -31.82 -10.09
N LEU A 356 -20.62 -30.53 -9.72
CA LEU A 356 -19.97 -29.45 -10.47
C LEU A 356 -18.44 -29.58 -10.44
N THR A 357 -17.87 -29.90 -9.28
CA THR A 357 -16.42 -30.10 -9.12
C THR A 357 -15.92 -31.25 -10.00
N ASN A 358 -16.64 -32.36 -10.06
CA ASN A 358 -16.27 -33.48 -10.91
C ASN A 358 -16.46 -33.17 -12.40
N LYS A 359 -17.57 -32.52 -12.78
CA LYS A 359 -17.89 -32.20 -14.17
C LYS A 359 -16.94 -31.17 -14.77
N TYR A 360 -16.52 -30.17 -13.99
CA TYR A 360 -15.68 -29.05 -14.44
C TYR A 360 -14.27 -29.09 -13.86
N LYS A 361 -13.79 -30.29 -13.49
CA LYS A 361 -12.48 -30.49 -12.85
C LYS A 361 -11.33 -29.90 -13.66
N ASP A 362 -11.33 -30.08 -14.98
CA ASP A 362 -10.24 -29.63 -15.84
C ASP A 362 -10.07 -28.10 -15.79
N ILE A 363 -11.19 -27.37 -15.87
CA ILE A 363 -11.18 -25.89 -15.78
C ILE A 363 -10.72 -25.43 -14.40
N MET A 364 -11.16 -26.13 -13.34
CA MET A 364 -10.75 -25.82 -11.98
C MET A 364 -9.25 -26.04 -11.75
N ASP A 365 -8.73 -27.18 -12.22
CA ASP A 365 -7.31 -27.53 -12.11
C ASP A 365 -6.45 -26.56 -12.94
N GLU A 366 -6.84 -26.27 -14.19
CA GLU A 366 -6.13 -25.32 -15.06
C GLU A 366 -6.02 -23.92 -14.43
N ASN A 367 -7.02 -23.50 -13.65
CA ASN A 367 -7.10 -22.18 -13.06
C ASN A 367 -6.75 -22.12 -11.56
N ASN A 368 -6.35 -23.23 -10.94
CA ASN A 368 -6.09 -23.32 -9.49
C ASN A 368 -7.27 -22.80 -8.63
N ILE A 369 -8.47 -23.26 -8.98
CA ILE A 369 -9.73 -22.91 -8.31
C ILE A 369 -10.09 -23.98 -7.28
N THR A 370 -10.44 -23.58 -6.06
CA THR A 370 -10.97 -24.52 -5.05
C THR A 370 -12.44 -24.85 -5.30
N SER A 371 -12.91 -25.99 -4.81
CA SER A 371 -14.33 -26.39 -4.92
C SER A 371 -15.32 -25.46 -4.21
N ASP A 372 -14.82 -24.52 -3.41
CA ASP A 372 -15.65 -23.51 -2.76
C ASP A 372 -16.11 -22.41 -3.73
N CYS A 373 -15.60 -22.40 -4.97
CA CYS A 373 -16.00 -21.45 -6.03
C CYS A 373 -17.47 -21.49 -6.41
N TRP A 374 -18.10 -22.66 -6.24
CA TRP A 374 -19.51 -22.83 -6.53
C TRP A 374 -20.39 -22.19 -5.46
N GLU A 375 -19.84 -21.85 -4.28
CA GLU A 375 -20.57 -21.23 -3.17
C GLU A 375 -21.82 -22.00 -2.73
N THR A 376 -21.79 -23.32 -2.87
CA THR A 376 -22.97 -24.14 -2.58
C THR A 376 -23.21 -24.24 -1.07
N ILE A 377 -22.17 -24.20 -0.24
CA ILE A 377 -22.31 -24.34 1.21
C ILE A 377 -22.83 -23.03 1.81
N ASN A 378 -24.02 -23.08 2.44
CA ASN A 378 -24.79 -21.94 2.95
C ASN A 378 -25.41 -21.03 1.87
N ASN A 379 -25.60 -21.54 0.66
CA ASN A 379 -26.24 -20.77 -0.39
C ASN A 379 -27.72 -20.48 -0.05
N LYS A 380 -28.01 -19.21 0.26
CA LYS A 380 -29.36 -18.72 0.58
C LYS A 380 -30.32 -18.73 -0.63
N SER A 381 -29.81 -18.88 -1.85
CA SER A 381 -30.64 -18.98 -3.05
C SER A 381 -31.30 -20.35 -3.22
N PHE A 382 -30.80 -21.38 -2.52
CA PHE A 382 -31.35 -22.72 -2.65
C PHE A 382 -32.79 -22.76 -2.16
N LYS A 383 -33.65 -23.38 -2.98
CA LYS A 383 -35.07 -23.56 -2.70
C LYS A 383 -35.50 -24.94 -3.17
N TYR A 384 -36.28 -25.64 -2.34
CA TYR A 384 -37.06 -26.76 -2.83
C TYR A 384 -38.19 -26.23 -3.70
N ASP A 385 -38.49 -26.93 -4.79
CA ASP A 385 -39.55 -26.50 -5.71
C ASP A 385 -40.95 -26.81 -5.13
N ASP A 386 -41.04 -27.78 -4.23
CA ASP A 386 -42.27 -28.20 -3.56
C ASP A 386 -42.00 -28.82 -2.16
N ASP A 387 -43.08 -29.16 -1.45
CA ASP A 387 -43.04 -29.79 -0.12
C ASP A 387 -42.49 -31.23 -0.13
N SER A 388 -42.43 -31.88 -1.31
CA SER A 388 -41.89 -33.24 -1.44
C SER A 388 -40.38 -33.26 -1.26
N LYS A 389 -39.71 -32.11 -1.49
CA LYS A 389 -38.24 -31.96 -1.42
C LYS A 389 -37.49 -32.91 -2.36
N LEU A 390 -38.14 -33.33 -3.45
CA LEU A 390 -37.58 -34.19 -4.49
C LEU A 390 -37.01 -33.40 -5.67
N SER A 391 -37.25 -32.10 -5.72
CA SER A 391 -36.66 -31.18 -6.69
C SER A 391 -36.27 -29.87 -6.03
N ALA A 392 -35.20 -29.26 -6.53
CA ALA A 392 -34.66 -28.04 -6.00
C ALA A 392 -33.96 -27.21 -7.08
N THR A 393 -33.82 -25.93 -6.76
CA THR A 393 -33.05 -24.96 -7.53
C THR A 393 -31.97 -24.31 -6.67
N VAL A 394 -30.88 -23.88 -7.31
CA VAL A 394 -29.82 -23.06 -6.68
C VAL A 394 -29.22 -22.10 -7.70
N THR A 395 -28.91 -20.88 -7.29
CA THR A 395 -28.27 -19.85 -8.11
C THR A 395 -26.80 -19.67 -7.73
N LEU A 396 -25.89 -19.68 -8.72
CA LEU A 396 -24.42 -19.62 -8.55
C LEU A 396 -23.77 -18.59 -9.50
N PRO A 397 -22.59 -18.03 -9.17
CA PRO A 397 -22.10 -17.88 -7.80
C PRO A 397 -22.98 -16.89 -7.04
N LYS A 398 -22.79 -16.79 -5.72
CA LYS A 398 -23.26 -15.65 -4.95
C LYS A 398 -22.10 -14.66 -4.84
N GLU A 399 -22.33 -13.37 -4.58
CA GLU A 399 -21.24 -12.37 -4.66
C GLU A 399 -20.28 -12.38 -3.45
N ASP A 400 -20.49 -13.30 -2.49
CA ASP A 400 -19.88 -13.18 -1.16
C ASP A 400 -18.53 -13.88 -1.00
N THR A 401 -18.13 -14.81 -1.87
CA THR A 401 -16.83 -15.48 -1.65
C THR A 401 -15.64 -14.56 -1.86
N PHE A 402 -14.56 -14.93 -1.19
CA PHE A 402 -13.31 -14.22 -1.24
C PHE A 402 -12.60 -14.58 -2.57
N ASN A 403 -12.39 -13.57 -3.42
CA ASN A 403 -11.71 -13.70 -4.72
C ASN A 403 -12.38 -14.70 -5.68
N ASN A 404 -13.67 -14.52 -5.95
CA ASN A 404 -14.41 -15.38 -6.87
C ASN A 404 -13.98 -15.14 -8.33
N ILE A 405 -13.64 -16.22 -9.04
CA ILE A 405 -13.29 -16.19 -10.47
C ILE A 405 -14.49 -16.02 -11.40
N PHE A 406 -15.71 -16.29 -10.93
CA PHE A 406 -16.90 -16.22 -11.77
C PHE A 406 -17.66 -14.90 -11.61
N TYR A 407 -18.27 -14.43 -12.70
CA TYR A 407 -19.27 -13.36 -12.70
C TYR A 407 -20.55 -13.82 -13.41
N ASN A 408 -21.57 -12.95 -13.41
CA ASN A 408 -22.98 -13.28 -13.70
C ASN A 408 -23.54 -14.31 -12.73
N SER A 409 -24.79 -14.74 -12.94
CA SER A 409 -25.38 -15.82 -12.17
C SER A 409 -26.13 -16.80 -13.06
N ILE A 410 -26.17 -18.06 -12.65
CA ILE A 410 -26.91 -19.13 -13.31
C ILE A 410 -27.73 -19.90 -12.28
N THR A 411 -28.99 -20.21 -12.62
CA THR A 411 -29.88 -21.01 -11.78
C THR A 411 -29.91 -22.44 -12.30
N LEU A 412 -29.48 -23.37 -11.46
CA LEU A 412 -29.44 -24.80 -11.72
C LEU A 412 -30.66 -25.48 -11.10
N LYS A 413 -31.18 -26.48 -11.80
CA LYS A 413 -32.31 -27.33 -11.39
C LYS A 413 -31.82 -28.76 -11.25
N PHE A 414 -32.36 -29.48 -10.28
CA PHE A 414 -32.03 -30.88 -10.09
C PHE A 414 -33.08 -31.61 -9.27
N LYS A 415 -33.12 -32.93 -9.45
CA LYS A 415 -33.90 -33.85 -8.63
C LYS A 415 -33.03 -34.42 -7.52
N ILE A 416 -33.64 -34.78 -6.41
CA ILE A 416 -32.98 -35.31 -5.23
C ILE A 416 -33.47 -36.74 -5.02
N GLU A 417 -32.53 -37.69 -5.02
CA GLU A 417 -32.78 -39.09 -4.70
C GLU A 417 -31.99 -39.48 -3.45
N LYS A 418 -32.64 -40.16 -2.50
CA LYS A 418 -31.94 -40.67 -1.32
C LYS A 418 -31.04 -41.83 -1.72
N LYS A 419 -29.77 -41.79 -1.32
CA LYS A 419 -28.82 -42.90 -1.48
C LYS A 419 -29.31 -44.18 -0.81
#